data_AF-A0A497CQ58-F1
#
_entry.id   AF-A0A497CQ58-F1
#
_cell.length_a   1.000
_cell.length_b   1.000
_cell.length_c   1.000
_cell.angle_alpha   90.00
_cell.angle_beta   90.00
_cell.angle_gamma   90.00
#
_symmetry.space_group_name_H-M   'P 1'
#
loop_
_entity.id
_entity.type
_entity.pdbx_description
1 polymer ?
#
loop_
_entity_poly.entity_id
_entity_poly.type
_entity_poly.pdbx_seq_one_letter_code
_entity_poly.pdbx_strand_id
1 'polypeptide(L)'
;MQKSDQKQKALELFRAGHSYGEIEKQIDVPKSTVYRWIKEEKENNGTSGTPSGMGFGMDKEQNGTNNSTSSQSETPAGPTDPRNRNEYPLDNNKLAQVEIRKAELQHEYRMAELSFQQEQYRDKRKAEAATEEMERLRQELVDSNNKIEELQDEKEEDQSPLTSNIPQSFISRLVDLLKQYINYDDKYCSLEFLEALDEKVRDLQMEIDDWTNDNDVDLLELEIKDIFETFISDLEETISIFEEKEIDVLTLTFDESWKADMQDWLESVS
;
A
#
# COMPACT_ATOMS: atom_id res chain seq x y z
N MET A 1 25.13 -27.19 8.29
CA MET A 1 25.08 -25.79 8.79
C MET A 1 24.12 -24.88 8.02
N GLN A 2 23.38 -25.34 6.99
CA GLN A 2 22.65 -24.46 6.07
C GLN A 2 21.25 -23.98 6.51
N LYS A 3 20.59 -24.66 7.47
CA LYS A 3 19.19 -24.35 7.82
C LYS A 3 19.00 -23.02 8.58
N SER A 4 20.02 -22.56 9.31
CA SER A 4 19.94 -21.31 10.08
C SER A 4 19.97 -20.09 9.16
N ASP A 5 20.88 -20.11 8.19
CA ASP A 5 21.12 -18.99 7.28
C ASP A 5 19.93 -18.75 6.35
N GLN A 6 19.30 -19.83 5.86
CA GLN A 6 18.08 -19.75 5.04
C GLN A 6 16.89 -19.16 5.83
N LYS A 7 16.74 -19.53 7.11
CA LYS A 7 15.67 -18.97 7.96
C LYS A 7 15.87 -17.47 8.18
N GLN A 8 17.09 -17.03 8.45
CA GLN A 8 17.39 -15.61 8.67
C GLN A 8 17.15 -14.79 7.40
N LYS A 9 17.62 -15.27 6.24
CA LYS A 9 17.39 -14.61 4.94
C LYS A 9 15.90 -14.51 4.60
N ALA A 10 15.11 -15.55 4.89
CA ALA A 10 13.66 -15.51 4.69
C ALA A 10 12.97 -14.42 5.53
N LEU A 11 13.41 -14.24 6.79
CA LEU A 11 12.86 -13.23 7.70
C LEU A 11 13.26 -11.80 7.28
N GLU A 12 14.47 -11.61 6.77
CA GLU A 12 14.93 -10.32 6.22
C GLU A 12 14.11 -9.91 4.99
N LEU A 13 13.91 -10.83 4.03
CA LEU A 13 13.09 -10.58 2.84
C LEU A 13 11.62 -10.30 3.19
N PHE A 14 11.08 -10.96 4.20
CA PHE A 14 9.73 -10.68 4.69
C PHE A 14 9.61 -9.29 5.33
N ARG A 15 10.62 -8.86 6.12
CA ARG A 15 10.66 -7.52 6.71
C ARG A 15 10.81 -6.42 5.63
N ALA A 16 11.42 -6.76 4.49
CA ALA A 16 11.50 -5.89 3.31
C ALA A 16 10.20 -5.82 2.49
N GLY A 17 9.16 -6.57 2.87
CA GLY A 17 7.83 -6.51 2.23
C GLY A 17 7.61 -7.50 1.09
N HIS A 18 8.53 -8.44 0.83
CA HIS A 18 8.33 -9.46 -0.21
C HIS A 18 7.25 -10.47 0.18
N SER A 19 6.48 -10.91 -0.81
CA SER A 19 5.46 -11.94 -0.66
C SER A 19 6.09 -13.32 -0.45
N TYR A 20 5.34 -14.24 0.17
CA TYR A 20 5.82 -15.61 0.43
C TYR A 20 6.26 -16.37 -0.84
N GLY A 21 5.66 -16.06 -2.00
CA GLY A 21 6.00 -16.70 -3.28
C GLY A 21 7.31 -16.18 -3.88
N GLU A 22 7.58 -14.88 -3.73
CA GLU A 22 8.87 -14.30 -4.13
C GLU A 22 10.00 -14.85 -3.27
N ILE A 23 9.77 -14.95 -1.95
CA ILE A 23 10.73 -15.54 -1.02
C ILE A 23 11.03 -16.99 -1.42
N GLU A 24 10.01 -17.82 -1.65
CA GLU A 24 10.18 -19.21 -2.11
C GLU A 24 11.12 -19.33 -3.32
N LYS A 25 10.89 -18.51 -4.35
CA LYS A 25 11.73 -18.50 -5.56
C LYS A 25 13.17 -18.07 -5.28
N GLN A 26 13.37 -17.13 -4.36
CA GLN A 26 14.69 -16.52 -4.12
C GLN A 26 15.60 -17.36 -3.21
N ILE A 27 15.02 -18.15 -2.29
CA ILE A 27 15.80 -19.00 -1.36
C ILE A 27 15.69 -20.50 -1.64
N ASP A 28 14.91 -20.90 -2.65
CA ASP A 28 14.64 -22.28 -3.03
C ASP A 28 14.13 -23.13 -1.86
N VAL A 29 13.15 -22.58 -1.13
CA VAL A 29 12.52 -23.23 0.02
C VAL A 29 11.01 -23.22 -0.18
N PRO A 30 10.31 -24.36 0.01
CA PRO A 30 8.87 -24.42 -0.18
C PRO A 30 8.12 -23.35 0.63
N LYS A 31 7.13 -22.72 0.01
CA LYS A 31 6.30 -21.65 0.60
C LYS A 31 5.76 -21.98 2.00
N SER A 32 5.38 -23.23 2.24
CA SER A 32 4.87 -23.71 3.53
C SER A 32 5.92 -23.59 4.66
N THR A 33 7.19 -23.79 4.34
CA THR A 33 8.30 -23.67 5.29
C THR A 33 8.58 -22.20 5.61
N VAL A 34 8.57 -21.34 4.60
CA VAL A 34 8.71 -19.88 4.75
C VAL A 34 7.61 -19.34 5.66
N TYR A 35 6.36 -19.73 5.41
CA TYR A 35 5.21 -19.36 6.26
C TYR A 35 5.40 -19.79 7.72
N ARG A 36 5.85 -21.04 7.95
CA ARG A 36 6.10 -21.55 9.31
C ARG A 36 7.16 -20.71 10.05
N TRP A 37 8.27 -20.37 9.40
CA TRP A 37 9.33 -19.56 10.01
C TRP A 37 8.86 -18.16 10.41
N ILE A 38 8.09 -17.49 9.54
CA ILE A 38 7.55 -16.15 9.82
C ILE A 38 6.52 -16.22 10.95
N LYS A 39 5.72 -17.29 11.02
CA LYS A 39 4.76 -17.51 12.10
C LYS A 39 5.48 -17.71 13.45
N GLU A 40 6.48 -18.58 13.50
CA GLU A 40 7.33 -18.78 14.70
C GLU A 40 7.98 -17.47 15.17
N GLU A 41 8.49 -16.66 14.23
CA GLU A 41 9.10 -15.35 14.55
C GLU A 41 8.07 -14.37 15.14
N LYS A 42 6.84 -14.35 14.63
CA LYS A 42 5.75 -13.52 15.18
C LYS A 42 5.33 -13.98 16.57
N GLU A 43 5.28 -15.29 16.81
CA GLU A 43 4.99 -15.88 18.13
C GLU A 43 6.13 -15.61 19.14
N ASN A 44 7.39 -15.56 18.67
CA ASN A 44 8.54 -15.27 19.53
C ASN A 44 8.72 -13.77 19.83
N ASN A 45 8.46 -12.89 18.85
CA ASN A 45 8.57 -11.44 19.03
C ASN A 45 7.30 -10.82 19.64
N GLY A 46 6.18 -11.53 19.57
CA GLY A 46 4.93 -11.16 20.22
C GLY A 46 4.79 -11.88 21.54
N THR A 47 5.20 -11.23 22.62
CA THR A 47 4.69 -11.46 23.97
C THR A 47 3.26 -12.00 23.97
N SER A 48 3.10 -13.20 24.53
CA SER A 48 1.89 -13.70 25.21
C SER A 48 0.86 -12.59 25.50
N GLY A 49 -0.18 -12.47 24.68
CA GLY A 49 -1.12 -11.36 24.83
C GLY A 49 -2.51 -11.54 24.24
N THR A 50 -2.76 -12.61 23.47
CA THR A 50 -4.14 -12.89 23.04
C THR A 50 -4.43 -14.36 23.31
N PRO A 51 -5.24 -14.69 24.32
CA PRO A 51 -5.74 -16.04 24.49
C PRO A 51 -6.58 -16.35 23.25
N SER A 52 -6.03 -17.17 22.36
CA SER A 52 -6.76 -17.84 21.29
C SER A 52 -7.72 -18.82 21.96
N GLY A 53 -8.87 -18.27 22.37
CA GLY A 53 -9.83 -18.93 23.24
C GLY A 53 -11.15 -18.17 23.32
N MET A 54 -11.58 -17.52 22.24
CA MET A 54 -13.01 -17.24 22.03
C MET A 54 -13.56 -18.32 21.09
N GLY A 55 -13.62 -19.53 21.62
CA GLY A 55 -14.74 -20.39 21.29
C GLY A 55 -15.99 -19.68 21.80
N PHE A 56 -16.84 -19.24 20.88
CA PHE A 56 -18.23 -18.91 21.18
C PHE A 56 -18.95 -20.21 21.57
N GLY A 57 -18.64 -20.69 22.78
CA GLY A 57 -19.48 -21.61 23.51
C GLY A 57 -20.71 -20.84 23.95
N MET A 58 -21.84 -21.12 23.31
CA MET A 58 -23.16 -20.80 23.83
C MET A 58 -23.41 -21.61 25.10
N ASP A 59 -22.87 -21.16 26.23
CA ASP A 59 -23.27 -21.69 27.53
C ASP A 59 -24.31 -20.76 28.15
N LYS A 60 -25.53 -21.31 28.19
CA LYS A 60 -26.69 -20.80 28.90
C LYS A 60 -26.35 -20.69 30.40
N GLU A 61 -26.06 -19.48 30.88
CA GLU A 61 -26.19 -19.19 32.31
C GLU A 61 -27.64 -18.80 32.63
N GLN A 62 -28.39 -19.82 33.06
CA GLN A 62 -29.40 -19.66 34.08
C GLN A 62 -28.68 -19.57 35.44
N ASN A 63 -28.85 -18.45 36.16
CA ASN A 63 -28.86 -18.29 37.62
C ASN A 63 -28.79 -16.77 37.90
N GLY A 64 -29.71 -16.10 38.59
CA GLY A 64 -30.54 -16.54 39.70
C GLY A 64 -29.83 -16.28 41.04
N THR A 65 -29.66 -15.03 41.48
CA THR A 65 -29.50 -14.71 42.92
C THR A 65 -29.90 -13.27 43.24
N ASN A 66 -31.20 -13.10 43.44
CA ASN A 66 -31.85 -12.40 44.55
C ASN A 66 -30.92 -11.66 45.54
N ASN A 67 -31.10 -10.35 45.68
CA ASN A 67 -31.06 -9.72 47.00
C ASN A 67 -31.91 -8.44 47.03
N SER A 68 -33.23 -8.65 47.06
CA SER A 68 -34.16 -7.74 47.70
C SER A 68 -34.04 -7.90 49.21
N THR A 69 -33.42 -6.96 49.90
CA THR A 69 -33.66 -6.77 51.34
C THR A 69 -34.53 -5.54 51.51
N SER A 70 -35.82 -5.82 51.55
CA SER A 70 -36.83 -4.99 52.19
C SER A 70 -36.59 -5.03 53.71
N SER A 71 -36.60 -3.87 54.35
CA SER A 71 -36.99 -3.75 55.75
C SER A 71 -37.76 -2.44 55.89
N GLN A 72 -39.08 -2.59 55.77
CA GLN A 72 -40.03 -1.72 56.42
C GLN A 72 -39.79 -1.76 57.94
N SER A 73 -39.87 -0.60 58.58
CA SER A 73 -40.48 -0.53 59.90
C SER A 73 -41.17 0.81 60.04
N GLU A 74 -42.47 0.71 60.30
CA GLU A 74 -43.44 1.78 60.42
C GLU A 74 -43.18 2.68 61.63
N THR A 75 -43.60 3.94 61.48
CA THR A 75 -43.89 4.89 62.56
C THR A 75 -44.86 4.30 63.60
N PRO A 76 -44.81 4.81 64.83
CA PRO A 76 -46.03 5.45 65.35
C PRO A 76 -45.77 6.82 65.98
N ALA A 77 -46.72 7.71 65.70
CA ALA A 77 -46.86 9.01 66.33
C ALA A 77 -47.10 8.88 67.85
N GLY A 78 -46.36 9.69 68.61
CA GLY A 78 -46.61 9.94 70.03
C GLY A 78 -46.15 11.37 70.36
N PRO A 79 -47.01 12.24 70.92
CA PRO A 79 -46.68 13.62 71.22
C PRO A 79 -46.05 13.72 72.62
N THR A 80 -44.75 14.01 72.67
CA THR A 80 -44.03 14.43 73.89
C THR A 80 -43.08 15.56 73.50
N ASP A 81 -43.53 16.79 73.72
CA ASP A 81 -43.05 17.67 74.80
C ASP A 81 -41.71 18.35 74.46
N PRO A 82 -41.75 19.65 74.09
CA PRO A 82 -40.58 20.40 73.65
C PRO A 82 -39.89 21.01 74.87
N ARG A 83 -38.92 20.31 75.47
CA ARG A 83 -37.86 20.88 76.33
C ARG A 83 -37.01 19.77 76.94
N ASN A 84 -35.94 19.37 76.24
CA ASN A 84 -34.69 19.14 76.96
C ASN A 84 -33.50 19.19 76.01
N ARG A 85 -32.81 20.34 76.00
CA ARG A 85 -31.48 20.48 75.41
C ARG A 85 -30.51 19.68 76.29
N ASN A 86 -30.38 18.39 76.03
CA ASN A 86 -29.20 17.67 76.47
C ASN A 86 -28.10 18.00 75.47
N GLU A 87 -27.34 19.04 75.80
CA GLU A 87 -25.98 19.24 75.33
C GLU A 87 -25.20 17.98 75.70
N TYR A 88 -25.20 16.99 74.81
CA TYR A 88 -24.25 15.89 74.89
C TYR A 88 -22.87 16.53 74.75
N PRO A 89 -21.98 16.41 75.74
CA PRO A 89 -20.62 16.88 75.60
C PRO A 89 -20.04 16.13 74.39
N LEU A 90 -19.81 16.87 73.30
CA LEU A 90 -19.09 16.33 72.16
C LEU A 90 -17.78 15.79 72.70
N ASP A 91 -17.59 14.49 72.56
CA ASP A 91 -16.35 13.81 72.88
C ASP A 91 -15.24 14.47 72.05
N ASN A 92 -14.39 15.27 72.70
CA ASN A 92 -13.33 16.07 72.06
C ASN A 92 -12.43 15.23 71.14
N ASN A 93 -12.34 13.92 71.37
CA ASN A 93 -11.63 12.98 70.52
C ASN A 93 -12.25 12.87 69.11
N LYS A 94 -13.58 12.84 69.00
CA LYS A 94 -14.27 12.77 67.71
C LYS A 94 -14.09 14.03 66.89
N LEU A 95 -14.06 15.19 67.54
CA LEU A 95 -13.82 16.47 66.86
C LEU A 95 -12.40 16.53 66.27
N ALA A 96 -11.39 16.11 67.05
CA ALA A 96 -10.01 16.04 66.57
C ALA A 96 -9.85 15.07 65.38
N GLN A 97 -10.50 13.90 65.40
CA GLN A 97 -10.47 12.96 64.27
C GLN A 97 -11.11 13.54 63.00
N VAL A 98 -12.20 14.29 63.13
CA VAL A 98 -12.84 14.97 61.99
C VAL A 98 -11.94 16.06 61.42
N GLU A 99 -11.27 16.84 62.27
CA GLU A 99 -10.32 17.86 61.81
C GLU A 99 -9.12 17.26 61.09
N ILE A 100 -8.54 16.17 61.61
CA ILE A 100 -7.45 15.44 60.94
C ILE A 100 -7.92 14.93 59.58
N ARG A 101 -9.09 14.26 59.52
CA ARG A 101 -9.61 13.73 58.25
C ARG A 101 -9.90 14.83 57.23
N LYS A 102 -10.37 16.00 57.69
CA LYS A 102 -10.58 17.17 56.83
C LYS A 102 -9.26 17.68 56.27
N ALA A 103 -8.20 17.74 57.07
CA ALA A 103 -6.87 18.15 56.61
C ALA A 103 -6.28 17.15 55.60
N GLU A 104 -6.45 15.84 55.83
CA GLU A 104 -6.05 14.79 54.88
C GLU A 104 -6.76 14.95 53.53
N LEU A 105 -8.09 15.10 53.53
CA LEU A 105 -8.87 15.26 52.29
C LEU A 105 -8.49 16.54 51.54
N GLN A 106 -8.21 17.64 52.25
CA GLN A 106 -7.72 18.87 51.63
C GLN A 106 -6.34 18.69 50.98
N HIS A 107 -5.46 17.92 51.63
CA HIS A 107 -4.16 17.57 51.08
C HIS A 107 -4.29 16.68 49.84
N GLU A 108 -5.10 15.62 49.91
CA GLU A 108 -5.41 14.72 48.77
C GLU A 108 -5.95 15.51 47.57
N TYR A 109 -6.92 16.41 47.81
CA TYR A 109 -7.48 17.27 46.77
C TYR A 109 -6.41 18.15 46.11
N ARG A 110 -5.54 18.79 46.92
CA ARG A 110 -4.44 19.61 46.39
C ARG A 110 -3.45 18.79 45.58
N MET A 111 -3.15 17.56 46.00
CA MET A 111 -2.26 16.66 45.26
C MET A 111 -2.87 16.22 43.93
N ALA A 112 -4.16 15.90 43.91
CA ALA A 112 -4.89 15.56 42.69
C ALA A 112 -4.97 16.75 41.70
N GLU A 113 -5.18 17.95 42.21
CA GLU A 113 -5.16 19.18 41.40
C GLU A 113 -3.78 19.42 40.78
N LEU A 114 -2.71 19.26 41.56
CA LEU A 114 -1.34 19.37 41.06
C LEU A 114 -1.01 18.29 40.01
N SER A 115 -1.43 17.03 40.22
CA SER A 115 -1.20 15.97 39.22
C SER A 115 -1.95 16.25 37.93
N PHE A 116 -3.19 16.74 38.02
CA PHE A 116 -3.98 17.12 36.85
C PHE A 116 -3.31 18.26 36.06
N GLN A 117 -2.80 19.29 36.75
CA GLN A 117 -2.06 20.37 36.09
C GLN A 117 -0.77 19.87 35.41
N GLN A 118 -0.05 18.95 36.03
CA GLN A 118 1.14 18.34 35.43
C GLN A 118 0.81 17.52 34.19
N GLU A 119 -0.29 16.77 34.22
CA GLU A 119 -0.76 15.99 33.07
C GLU A 119 -1.16 16.92 31.90
N GLN A 120 -1.92 17.99 32.18
CA GLN A 120 -2.25 19.01 31.18
C GLN A 120 -0.99 19.64 30.55
N TYR A 121 0.05 19.92 31.36
CA TYR A 121 1.31 20.45 30.84
C TYR A 121 2.06 19.44 29.96
N ARG A 122 2.04 18.15 30.32
CA ARG A 122 2.64 17.08 29.51
C ARG A 122 1.91 16.92 28.17
N ASP A 123 0.59 16.92 28.18
CA ASP A 123 -0.21 16.76 26.97
C ASP A 123 -0.05 17.97 26.05
N LYS A 124 -0.02 19.19 26.62
CA LYS A 124 0.30 20.41 25.87
C LYS A 124 1.68 20.32 25.20
N ARG A 125 2.73 19.91 25.93
CA ARG A 125 4.08 19.74 25.37
C ARG A 125 4.15 18.67 24.28
N LYS A 126 3.39 17.59 24.41
CA LYS A 126 3.30 16.56 23.37
C LYS A 126 2.63 17.10 22.10
N ALA A 127 1.55 17.87 22.26
CA ALA A 127 0.86 18.49 21.13
C ALA A 127 1.77 19.50 20.40
N GLU A 128 2.49 20.35 21.15
CA GLU A 128 3.48 21.29 20.59
C GLU A 128 4.58 20.56 19.81
N ALA A 129 5.16 19.49 20.37
CA ALA A 129 6.18 18.69 19.69
C ALA A 129 5.66 18.04 18.40
N ALA A 130 4.42 17.53 18.41
CA ALA A 130 3.79 16.95 17.22
C ALA A 130 3.55 18.00 16.12
N THR A 131 3.18 19.23 16.50
CA THR A 131 3.02 20.32 15.52
C THR A 131 4.35 20.78 14.93
N GLU A 132 5.42 20.82 15.73
CA GLU A 132 6.78 21.13 15.24
C GLU A 132 7.29 20.06 14.26
N GLU A 133 7.04 18.78 14.56
CA GLU A 133 7.40 17.68 13.66
C GLU A 133 6.64 17.72 12.34
N MET A 134 5.34 18.04 12.37
CA MET A 134 4.51 18.18 11.17
C MET A 134 5.00 19.33 10.28
N GLU A 135 5.36 20.47 10.86
CA GLU A 135 5.89 21.62 10.10
C GLU A 135 7.25 21.30 9.48
N ARG A 136 8.12 20.57 10.20
CA ARG A 136 9.40 20.09 9.66
C ARG A 136 9.21 19.20 8.43
N LEU A 137 8.29 18.24 8.49
CA LEU A 137 7.99 17.35 7.35
C LEU A 137 7.39 18.12 6.16
N ARG A 138 6.58 19.15 6.43
CA ARG A 138 6.04 20.02 5.39
C ARG A 138 7.14 20.79 4.66
N GLN A 139 8.13 21.31 5.40
CA GLN A 139 9.28 21.99 4.79
C GLN A 139 10.11 21.02 3.95
N GLU A 140 10.35 19.80 4.44
CA GLU A 140 11.10 18.76 3.71
C GLU A 140 10.43 18.37 2.37
N LEU A 141 9.08 18.36 2.33
CA LEU A 141 8.33 18.17 1.09
C LEU A 141 8.49 19.33 0.10
N VAL A 142 8.49 20.57 0.59
CA VAL A 142 8.72 21.75 -0.26
C VAL A 142 10.13 21.71 -0.84
N ASP A 143 11.14 21.42 -0.02
CA ASP A 143 12.53 21.32 -0.46
C ASP A 143 12.71 20.18 -1.49
N SER A 144 12.02 19.05 -1.30
CA SER A 144 12.04 17.93 -2.25
C SER A 144 11.37 18.27 -3.58
N ASN A 145 10.25 19.00 -3.55
CA ASN A 145 9.55 19.44 -4.76
C ASN A 145 10.40 20.45 -5.56
N ASN A 146 11.00 21.43 -4.88
CA ASN A 146 11.89 22.39 -5.52
C ASN A 146 13.08 21.67 -6.18
N LYS A 147 13.62 20.63 -5.54
CA LYS A 147 14.70 19.82 -6.11
C LYS A 147 14.24 19.03 -7.34
N ILE A 148 12.99 18.57 -7.38
CA ILE A 148 12.43 17.91 -8.58
C ILE A 148 12.29 18.91 -9.72
N GLU A 149 11.84 20.12 -9.43
CA GLU A 149 11.73 21.22 -10.41
C GLU A 149 13.11 21.59 -10.98
N GLU A 150 14.13 21.76 -10.13
CA GLU A 150 15.52 21.99 -10.58
C GLU A 150 16.04 20.86 -11.49
N LEU A 151 15.72 19.59 -11.18
CA LEU A 151 16.12 18.45 -12.02
C LEU A 151 15.32 18.34 -13.33
N GLN A 152 14.14 18.93 -13.41
CA GLN A 152 13.36 19.01 -14.65
C GLN A 152 13.95 20.11 -15.54
N ASP A 153 14.24 21.28 -14.97
CA ASP A 153 14.86 22.40 -15.70
C ASP A 153 16.24 22.02 -16.27
N GLU A 154 17.08 21.31 -15.50
CA GLU A 154 18.37 20.80 -15.98
C GLU A 154 18.23 19.80 -17.14
N LYS A 155 17.13 19.04 -17.20
CA LYS A 155 16.85 18.14 -18.33
C LYS A 155 16.36 18.88 -19.56
N GLU A 156 15.70 20.02 -19.40
CA GLU A 156 15.23 20.85 -20.52
C GLU A 156 16.37 21.62 -21.20
N GLU A 157 17.45 21.96 -20.49
CA GLU A 157 18.61 22.66 -21.10
C GLU A 157 19.51 21.78 -21.98
N ASP A 158 19.56 20.46 -21.73
CA ASP A 158 20.34 19.51 -22.55
C ASP A 158 19.52 18.81 -23.65
N GLN A 159 18.19 18.91 -23.62
CA GLN A 159 17.33 18.44 -24.70
C GLN A 159 17.12 19.58 -25.71
N SER A 160 17.97 19.60 -26.75
CA SER A 160 17.72 20.40 -27.96
C SER A 160 16.26 20.25 -28.40
N PRO A 161 15.57 21.32 -28.82
CA PRO A 161 14.11 21.37 -29.05
C PRO A 161 13.61 20.57 -30.28
N LEU A 162 14.32 19.52 -30.67
CA LEU A 162 14.06 18.70 -31.85
C LEU A 162 13.79 17.22 -31.56
N THR A 163 13.54 16.82 -30.31
CA THR A 163 12.75 15.59 -30.09
C THR A 163 11.30 15.92 -30.43
N SER A 164 11.05 16.01 -31.73
CA SER A 164 9.73 16.12 -32.33
C SER A 164 8.88 15.00 -31.74
N ASN A 165 8.01 15.36 -30.80
CA ASN A 165 7.09 14.42 -30.19
C ASN A 165 6.18 13.90 -31.30
N ILE A 166 6.52 12.71 -31.81
CA ILE A 166 5.65 11.94 -32.70
C ILE A 166 4.27 11.94 -32.03
N PRO A 167 3.19 12.27 -32.76
CA PRO A 167 1.86 12.25 -32.20
C PRO A 167 1.59 10.92 -31.48
N GLN A 168 1.22 10.99 -30.20
CA GLN A 168 0.96 9.80 -29.37
C GLN A 168 -0.08 8.86 -29.99
N SER A 169 -0.95 9.38 -30.87
CA SER A 169 -1.89 8.61 -31.67
C SER A 169 -1.22 7.61 -32.62
N PHE A 170 -0.07 7.96 -33.21
CA PHE A 170 0.69 7.04 -34.07
C PHE A 170 1.34 5.93 -33.24
N ILE A 171 1.97 6.29 -32.12
CA ILE A 171 2.58 5.32 -31.19
C ILE A 171 1.51 4.34 -30.69
N SER A 172 0.36 4.85 -30.27
CA SER A 172 -0.75 4.01 -29.78
C SER A 172 -1.26 3.04 -30.86
N ARG A 173 -1.40 3.49 -32.11
CA ARG A 173 -1.81 2.62 -33.23
C ARG A 173 -0.78 1.55 -33.53
N LEU A 174 0.51 1.89 -33.54
CA LEU A 174 1.59 0.92 -33.76
C LEU A 174 1.61 -0.13 -32.65
N VAL A 175 1.51 0.30 -31.39
CA VAL A 175 1.42 -0.57 -30.21
C VAL A 175 0.25 -1.56 -30.34
N ASP A 176 -0.92 -1.11 -30.80
CA ASP A 176 -2.09 -1.97 -30.99
C ASP A 176 -1.90 -2.98 -32.13
N LEU A 177 -1.22 -2.61 -33.22
CA LEU A 177 -0.90 -3.52 -34.33
C LEU A 177 0.13 -4.58 -33.92
N LEU A 178 1.19 -4.18 -33.21
CA LEU A 178 2.20 -5.10 -32.67
C LEU A 178 1.60 -6.07 -31.66
N LYS A 179 0.76 -5.58 -30.74
CA LYS A 179 0.04 -6.44 -29.78
C LYS A 179 -0.87 -7.45 -30.49
N GLN A 180 -1.55 -7.03 -31.56
CA GLN A 180 -2.33 -7.94 -32.38
C GLN A 180 -1.45 -9.04 -32.98
N TYR A 181 -0.30 -8.68 -33.54
CA TYR A 181 0.62 -9.64 -34.17
C TYR A 181 1.23 -10.62 -33.17
N ILE A 182 1.82 -10.12 -32.07
CA ILE A 182 2.46 -10.92 -31.02
C ILE A 182 1.45 -11.85 -30.33
N ASN A 183 0.17 -11.46 -30.23
CA ASN A 183 -0.86 -12.33 -29.65
C ASN A 183 -1.11 -13.61 -30.48
N TYR A 184 -0.61 -13.71 -31.71
CA TYR A 184 -0.67 -14.94 -32.51
C TYR A 184 0.55 -15.86 -32.33
N ASP A 185 1.47 -15.54 -31.43
CA ASP A 185 2.59 -16.42 -31.10
C ASP A 185 2.09 -17.80 -30.63
N ASP A 186 2.62 -18.86 -31.23
CA ASP A 186 2.19 -20.26 -31.09
C ASP A 186 0.71 -20.53 -31.45
N LYS A 187 0.06 -19.65 -32.21
CA LYS A 187 -1.33 -19.80 -32.67
C LYS A 187 -1.43 -19.93 -34.18
N TYR A 188 -2.53 -20.53 -34.62
CA TYR A 188 -2.88 -20.60 -36.03
C TYR A 188 -3.31 -19.23 -36.54
N CYS A 189 -2.68 -18.81 -37.64
CA CYS A 189 -2.98 -17.57 -38.34
C CYS A 189 -3.37 -17.86 -39.79
N SER A 190 -4.32 -17.11 -40.33
CA SER A 190 -4.70 -17.15 -41.74
C SER A 190 -3.91 -16.13 -42.56
N LEU A 191 -3.71 -16.41 -43.85
CA LEU A 191 -3.09 -15.46 -44.78
C LEU A 191 -3.88 -14.13 -44.85
N GLU A 192 -5.21 -14.22 -44.94
CA GLU A 192 -6.10 -13.03 -44.98
C GLU A 192 -5.88 -12.08 -43.78
N PHE A 193 -5.54 -12.62 -42.60
CA PHE A 193 -5.26 -11.79 -41.43
C PHE A 193 -3.92 -11.06 -41.57
N LEU A 194 -2.88 -11.76 -42.05
CA LEU A 194 -1.55 -11.17 -42.22
C LEU A 194 -1.55 -10.09 -43.30
N GLU A 195 -2.22 -10.32 -44.43
CA GLU A 195 -2.40 -9.31 -45.47
C GLU A 195 -3.14 -8.07 -44.94
N ALA A 196 -4.22 -8.27 -44.18
CA ALA A 196 -4.96 -7.17 -43.56
C ALA A 196 -4.17 -6.44 -42.46
N LEU A 197 -3.16 -7.08 -41.85
CA LEU A 197 -2.27 -6.48 -40.88
C LEU A 197 -1.16 -5.68 -41.58
N ASP A 198 -0.55 -6.23 -42.62
CA ASP A 198 0.44 -5.56 -43.47
C ASP A 198 -0.13 -4.25 -44.07
N GLU A 199 -1.34 -4.30 -44.63
CA GLU A 199 -2.03 -3.11 -45.16
C GLU A 199 -2.14 -2.00 -44.10
N LYS A 200 -2.56 -2.34 -42.87
CA LYS A 200 -2.70 -1.36 -41.78
C LYS A 200 -1.36 -0.79 -41.31
N VAL A 201 -0.31 -1.60 -41.31
CA VAL A 201 1.04 -1.15 -40.92
C VAL A 201 1.57 -0.17 -41.96
N ARG A 202 1.39 -0.46 -43.26
CA ARG A 202 1.78 0.45 -44.35
C ARG A 202 0.97 1.74 -44.37
N ASP A 203 -0.33 1.66 -44.12
CA ASP A 203 -1.18 2.86 -43.97
C ASP A 203 -0.66 3.76 -42.86
N LEU A 204 -0.32 3.18 -41.70
CA LEU A 204 0.25 3.94 -40.58
C LEU A 204 1.63 4.52 -40.90
N GLN A 205 2.49 3.76 -41.59
CA GLN A 205 3.79 4.25 -42.04
C GLN A 205 3.63 5.46 -42.98
N MET A 206 2.71 5.38 -43.94
CA MET A 206 2.43 6.48 -44.87
C MET A 206 1.89 7.73 -44.15
N GLU A 207 1.03 7.58 -43.15
CA GLU A 207 0.56 8.70 -42.32
C GLU A 207 1.70 9.37 -41.54
N ILE A 208 2.65 8.58 -41.04
CA ILE A 208 3.84 9.09 -40.35
C ILE A 208 4.77 9.81 -41.33
N ASP A 209 5.01 9.24 -42.50
CA ASP A 209 5.82 9.86 -43.56
C ASP A 209 5.22 11.21 -43.97
N ASP A 210 3.90 11.27 -44.23
CA ASP A 210 3.19 12.52 -44.53
C ASP A 210 3.36 13.54 -43.40
N TRP A 211 3.19 13.12 -42.14
CA TRP A 211 3.37 13.99 -40.99
C TRP A 211 4.82 14.49 -40.85
N THR A 212 5.83 13.65 -41.05
CA THR A 212 7.25 14.06 -40.97
C THR A 212 7.59 15.07 -42.06
N ASN A 213 7.10 14.86 -43.28
CA ASN A 213 7.25 15.80 -44.39
C ASN A 213 6.57 17.15 -44.11
N ASP A 214 5.36 17.14 -43.53
CA ASP A 214 4.63 18.35 -43.18
C ASP A 214 5.30 19.17 -42.05
N ASN A 215 6.07 18.51 -41.19
CA ASN A 215 6.72 19.13 -40.01
C ASN A 215 8.24 19.30 -40.15
N ASP A 216 8.83 19.02 -41.32
CA ASP A 216 10.28 19.08 -41.59
C ASP A 216 11.10 18.26 -40.56
N VAL A 217 10.57 17.09 -40.19
CA VAL A 217 11.22 16.15 -39.27
C VAL A 217 11.97 15.11 -40.09
N ASP A 218 13.26 14.89 -39.81
CA ASP A 218 14.01 13.80 -40.45
C ASP A 218 13.55 12.45 -39.90
N LEU A 219 12.85 11.67 -40.73
CA LEU A 219 12.38 10.33 -40.39
C LEU A 219 13.54 9.40 -39.97
N LEU A 220 14.77 9.63 -40.47
CA LEU A 220 15.94 8.84 -40.09
C LEU A 220 16.38 9.04 -38.65
N GLU A 221 15.96 10.13 -38.01
CA GLU A 221 16.28 10.41 -36.61
C GLU A 221 15.24 9.81 -35.65
N LEU A 222 14.14 9.25 -36.16
CA LEU A 222 13.09 8.66 -35.33
C LEU A 222 13.38 7.18 -35.05
N GLU A 223 13.58 6.84 -33.78
CA GLU A 223 13.72 5.44 -33.32
C GLU A 223 12.55 4.53 -33.77
N ILE A 224 11.36 5.12 -33.97
CA ILE A 224 10.18 4.37 -34.44
C ILE A 224 10.39 3.76 -35.83
N LYS A 225 11.25 4.36 -36.66
CA LYS A 225 11.47 3.93 -38.04
C LYS A 225 12.07 2.53 -38.09
N ASP A 226 13.10 2.28 -37.28
CA ASP A 226 13.77 0.98 -37.21
C ASP A 226 12.79 -0.13 -36.79
N ILE A 227 11.82 0.22 -35.94
CA ILE A 227 10.77 -0.68 -35.47
C ILE A 227 9.78 -0.99 -36.59
N PHE A 228 9.36 0.01 -37.37
CA PHE A 228 8.53 -0.21 -38.56
C PHE A 228 9.23 -1.10 -39.57
N GLU A 229 10.49 -0.82 -39.90
CA GLU A 229 11.25 -1.61 -40.88
C GLU A 229 11.39 -3.06 -40.40
N THR A 230 11.70 -3.26 -39.12
CA THR A 230 11.80 -4.60 -38.52
C THR A 230 10.47 -5.33 -38.53
N PHE A 231 9.36 -4.66 -38.18
CA PHE A 231 8.04 -5.26 -38.15
C PHE A 231 7.52 -5.61 -39.56
N ILE A 232 7.68 -4.70 -40.53
CA ILE A 232 7.29 -4.94 -41.92
C ILE A 232 8.12 -6.08 -42.52
N SER A 233 9.43 -6.12 -42.26
CA SER A 233 10.28 -7.21 -42.76
C SER A 233 9.83 -8.58 -42.25
N ASP A 234 9.49 -8.71 -40.97
CA ASP A 234 9.02 -9.97 -40.38
C ASP A 234 7.64 -10.39 -40.92
N LEU A 235 6.75 -9.41 -41.14
CA LEU A 235 5.45 -9.64 -41.78
C LEU A 235 5.59 -10.13 -43.22
N GLU A 236 6.43 -9.49 -44.03
CA GLU A 236 6.69 -9.85 -45.43
C GLU A 236 7.32 -11.25 -45.54
N GLU A 237 8.28 -11.57 -44.67
CA GLU A 237 8.88 -12.90 -44.61
C GLU A 237 7.81 -13.95 -44.27
N THR A 238 6.97 -13.67 -43.27
CA THR A 238 5.88 -14.56 -42.88
C THR A 238 4.89 -14.78 -44.02
N ILE A 239 4.45 -13.72 -44.70
CA ILE A 239 3.52 -13.80 -45.84
C ILE A 239 4.15 -14.62 -46.98
N SER A 240 5.43 -14.41 -47.27
CA SER A 240 6.15 -15.15 -48.30
C SER A 240 6.16 -16.66 -48.04
N ILE A 241 6.22 -17.08 -46.77
CA ILE A 241 6.15 -18.51 -46.39
C ILE A 241 4.78 -19.12 -46.72
N PHE A 242 3.68 -18.36 -46.58
CA PHE A 242 2.34 -18.81 -46.97
C PHE A 242 2.24 -19.01 -48.49
N GLU A 243 2.72 -18.03 -49.25
CA GLU A 243 2.71 -18.06 -50.71
C GLU A 243 3.55 -19.21 -51.27
N GLU A 244 4.76 -19.43 -50.74
CA GLU A 244 5.65 -20.50 -51.20
C GLU A 244 5.09 -21.90 -50.91
N LYS A 245 4.40 -22.07 -49.78
CA LYS A 245 3.90 -23.38 -49.33
C LYS A 245 2.49 -23.70 -49.81
N GLU A 246 1.78 -22.75 -50.43
CA GLU A 246 0.37 -22.88 -50.83
C GLU A 246 -0.53 -23.37 -49.66
N ILE A 247 -0.29 -22.86 -48.45
CA ILE A 247 -1.05 -23.21 -47.24
C ILE A 247 -1.99 -22.08 -46.85
N ASP A 248 -3.21 -22.41 -46.41
CA ASP A 248 -4.19 -21.41 -45.94
C ASP A 248 -3.95 -21.00 -44.48
N VAL A 249 -3.25 -21.83 -43.70
CA VAL A 249 -3.05 -21.66 -42.26
C VAL A 249 -1.63 -22.06 -41.87
N LEU A 250 -0.95 -21.21 -41.11
CA LEU A 250 0.37 -21.46 -40.52
C LEU A 250 0.32 -21.22 -39.00
N THR A 251 1.10 -21.96 -38.24
CA THR A 251 1.40 -21.61 -36.84
C THR A 251 2.51 -20.57 -36.85
N LEU A 252 2.25 -19.38 -36.33
CA LEU A 252 3.27 -18.35 -36.22
C LEU A 252 4.19 -18.67 -35.03
N THR A 253 5.49 -18.57 -35.28
CA THR A 253 6.53 -18.71 -34.26
C THR A 253 7.53 -17.59 -34.48
N PHE A 254 7.68 -16.73 -33.49
CA PHE A 254 8.62 -15.61 -33.56
C PHE A 254 9.99 -16.02 -33.03
N ASP A 255 11.04 -15.38 -33.54
CA ASP A 255 12.36 -15.49 -32.92
C ASP A 255 12.32 -14.86 -31.51
N GLU A 256 12.90 -15.55 -30.53
CA GLU A 256 12.89 -15.10 -29.12
C GLU A 256 13.62 -13.77 -28.93
N SER A 257 14.65 -13.47 -29.76
CA SER A 257 15.34 -12.18 -29.68
C SER A 257 14.46 -11.05 -30.23
N TRP A 258 13.83 -11.24 -31.38
CA TRP A 258 12.87 -10.28 -31.94
C TRP A 258 11.72 -9.99 -30.96
N LYS A 259 11.17 -11.04 -30.34
CA LYS A 259 10.08 -10.91 -29.38
C LYS A 259 10.52 -10.14 -28.13
N ALA A 260 11.73 -10.38 -27.63
CA ALA A 260 12.28 -9.64 -26.50
C ALA A 260 12.45 -8.15 -26.84
N ASP A 261 13.00 -7.84 -28.01
CA ASP A 261 13.22 -6.46 -28.46
C ASP A 261 11.88 -5.71 -28.63
N MET A 262 10.87 -6.35 -29.23
CA MET A 262 9.54 -5.76 -29.37
C MET A 262 8.82 -5.59 -28.03
N GLN A 263 9.00 -6.52 -27.09
CA GLN A 263 8.42 -6.40 -25.75
C GLN A 263 9.07 -5.30 -24.93
N ASP A 264 10.39 -5.18 -24.97
CA ASP A 264 11.13 -4.10 -24.30
C ASP A 264 10.71 -2.73 -24.84
N TRP A 265 10.54 -2.62 -26.17
CA TRP A 265 10.00 -1.41 -26.76
C TRP A 265 8.55 -1.12 -26.32
N LEU A 266 7.67 -2.13 -26.33
CA LEU A 266 6.29 -1.97 -25.87
C LEU A 266 6.21 -1.51 -24.41
N GLU A 267 7.13 -1.96 -23.56
CA GLU A 267 7.24 -1.54 -22.15
C GLU A 267 7.79 -0.12 -22.01
N SER A 268 8.67 0.32 -22.91
CA SER A 268 9.24 1.67 -22.86
C SER A 268 8.26 2.77 -23.28
N VAL A 269 7.28 2.44 -24.14
CA VAL A 269 6.26 3.38 -24.64
C VAL A 269 4.93 3.34 -23.88
N SER A 270 4.74 2.40 -22.94
CA SER A 270 3.52 2.22 -22.14
C SER A 270 3.56 2.99 -20.81
#